data_AF-A0A928TG28-F1
#
_entry.id   AF-A0A928TG28-F1
#
_cell.length_a   1.000
_cell.length_b   1.000
_cell.length_c   1.000
_cell.angle_alpha   90.00
_cell.angle_beta   90.00
_cell.angle_gamma   90.00
#
_symmetry.space_group_name_H-M   'P 1'
#
loop_
_entity.id
_entity.type
_entity.pdbx_description
1 polymer ?
#
loop_
_entity_poly.entity_id
_entity_poly.type
_entity_poly.pdbx_seq_one_letter_code
_entity_poly.pdbx_strand_id
1 'polypeptide(L)'
;MTLDAIGWIAVVLTQVFYIPNTVRILRTRDVRGYSLFGWLLLFLGLVCFLVYFTAHGDPVGIVANVCGVTGSGSTAFCIWLWRGRDPVSEVLSQGAQGAIGRAP
;
A
#
# COMPACT_ATOMS: atom_id res chain seq x y z
N MET A 1 27.29 16.37 -4.89
CA MET A 1 27.83 15.95 -3.58
C MET A 1 26.81 16.07 -2.47
N THR A 2 26.32 17.26 -2.09
CA THR A 2 25.37 17.39 -0.96
C THR A 2 23.94 16.95 -1.29
N LEU A 3 23.42 17.31 -2.47
CA LEU A 3 22.05 16.93 -2.88
C LEU A 3 21.90 15.43 -3.14
N ASP A 4 22.92 14.78 -3.72
CA ASP A 4 22.92 13.34 -3.97
C ASP A 4 22.83 12.55 -2.67
N ALA A 5 23.59 12.96 -1.65
CA ALA A 5 23.55 12.34 -0.32
C ALA A 5 22.17 12.46 0.33
N ILE A 6 21.52 13.63 0.23
CA ILE A 6 20.15 13.83 0.74
C ILE A 6 19.17 12.90 0.03
N GLY A 7 19.30 12.76 -1.30
CA GLY A 7 18.46 11.86 -2.07
C GLY A 7 18.64 10.39 -1.67
N TRP A 8 19.88 9.93 -1.46
CA TRP A 8 20.15 8.58 -0.95
C TRP A 8 19.63 8.36 0.48
N ILE A 9 19.72 9.38 1.35
CA ILE A 9 19.12 9.32 2.69
C ILE A 9 17.59 9.18 2.58
N ALA A 10 16.96 9.92 1.66
CA ALA A 10 15.52 9.80 1.43
C ALA A 10 15.12 8.39 0.96
N VAL A 11 15.93 7.75 0.11
CA VAL A 11 15.73 6.34 -0.28
C VAL A 11 15.75 5.42 0.94
N VAL A 12 16.76 5.55 1.82
CA VAL A 12 16.85 4.70 3.02
C VAL A 12 15.67 4.93 3.96
N LEU A 13 15.30 6.19 4.21
CA LEU A 13 14.17 6.54 5.09
C LEU A 13 12.84 6.00 4.57
N THR A 14 12.61 6.08 3.27
CA THR A 14 11.38 5.52 2.66
C THR A 14 11.36 3.99 2.73
N GLN A 15 12.50 3.31 2.62
CA GLN A 15 12.56 1.86 2.84
C GLN A 15 12.26 1.48 4.29
N VAL A 16 12.82 2.21 5.26
CA VAL A 16 12.52 2.03 6.69
C VAL A 16 11.06 2.34 7.00
N PHE A 17 10.38 3.17 6.20
CA PHE A 17 8.94 3.34 6.31
C PHE A 17 8.17 2.16 5.71
N TYR A 18 8.47 1.74 4.49
CA TYR A 18 7.69 0.70 3.79
C TYR A 18 7.82 -0.67 4.42
N ILE A 19 9.04 -1.11 4.76
CA ILE A 19 9.30 -2.47 5.22
C ILE A 19 8.52 -2.82 6.50
N PRO A 20 8.64 -2.08 7.63
CA PRO A 20 7.93 -2.42 8.86
C PRO A 20 6.41 -2.26 8.74
N ASN A 21 5.93 -1.28 7.97
CA ASN A 21 4.49 -1.12 7.73
C ASN A 21 3.92 -2.30 6.93
N THR A 22 4.61 -2.72 5.87
CA THR A 22 4.21 -3.88 5.07
C THR A 22 4.24 -5.16 5.92
N VAL A 23 5.32 -5.38 6.68
CA VAL A 23 5.43 -6.53 7.60
C VAL A 23 4.33 -6.52 8.66
N ARG A 24 3.97 -5.34 9.20
CA ARG A 24 2.88 -5.21 10.17
C ARG A 24 1.56 -5.66 9.56
N ILE A 25 1.21 -5.17 8.36
CA ILE A 25 -0.01 -5.56 7.65
C ILE A 25 0.00 -7.07 7.37
N LEU A 26 1.14 -7.62 6.95
CA LEU A 26 1.31 -9.06 6.71
C LEU A 26 1.06 -9.90 7.98
N ARG A 27 1.53 -9.41 9.13
CA ARG A 27 1.43 -10.11 10.41
C ARG A 27 0.05 -9.97 11.05
N THR A 28 -0.52 -8.77 11.08
CA THR A 28 -1.82 -8.52 11.73
C THR A 28 -2.98 -8.95 10.84
N ARG A 29 -2.80 -8.95 9.51
CA ARG A 29 -3.87 -9.13 8.52
C ARG A 29 -5.04 -8.17 8.72
N ASP A 30 -4.79 -7.08 9.44
CA ASP A 30 -5.78 -6.07 9.75
C ASP A 30 -5.54 -4.87 8.84
N VAL A 31 -6.44 -4.70 7.89
CA VAL A 31 -6.40 -3.64 6.88
C VAL A 31 -7.50 -2.60 7.12
N ARG A 32 -8.17 -2.65 8.28
CA ARG A 32 -9.21 -1.70 8.67
C ARG A 32 -8.60 -0.30 8.81
N GLY A 33 -9.15 0.65 8.06
CA GLY A 33 -8.65 2.02 7.98
C GLY A 33 -7.67 2.30 6.84
N TYR A 34 -7.22 1.28 6.11
CA TYR A 34 -6.38 1.49 4.92
C TYR A 34 -7.25 1.65 3.66
N SER A 35 -7.12 2.79 2.97
CA SER A 35 -7.80 3.03 1.70
C SER A 35 -7.06 2.34 0.55
N LEU A 36 -7.59 1.23 0.03
CA LEU A 36 -7.03 0.55 -1.14
C LEU A 36 -6.86 1.49 -2.33
N PHE A 37 -7.85 2.35 -2.58
CA PHE A 37 -7.81 3.31 -3.67
C PHE A 37 -6.67 4.32 -3.52
N GLY A 38 -6.42 4.80 -2.30
CA GLY A 38 -5.29 5.70 -2.01
C GLY A 38 -3.95 5.04 -2.30
N TRP A 39 -3.77 3.78 -1.91
CA TRP A 39 -2.54 3.02 -2.20
C TRP A 39 -2.34 2.73 -3.70
N LEU A 40 -3.41 2.48 -4.45
CA LEU A 40 -3.34 2.31 -5.90
C LEU A 40 -2.98 3.63 -6.62
N LEU A 41 -3.53 4.76 -6.19
CA LEU A 41 -3.14 6.07 -6.72
C LEU A 41 -1.67 6.38 -6.45
N LEU A 42 -1.19 6.10 -5.22
CA LEU A 42 0.22 6.26 -4.88
C LEU A 42 1.11 5.38 -5.77
N PHE A 43 0.75 4.10 -5.93
CA PHE A 43 1.48 3.18 -6.80
C PHE A 43 1.56 3.71 -8.24
N LEU A 44 0.43 4.15 -8.82
CA LEU A 44 0.39 4.68 -10.18
C LEU A 44 1.23 5.96 -10.33
N GLY A 45 1.18 6.84 -9.33
CA GLY A 45 2.02 8.04 -9.27
C GLY A 45 3.52 7.71 -9.27
N LEU A 46 3.93 6.73 -8.48
CA LEU A 46 5.33 6.28 -8.41
C LEU A 46 5.80 5.61 -9.70
N VAL A 47 4.91 4.87 -10.39
CA VAL A 47 5.21 4.33 -11.73
C VAL A 47 5.40 5.46 -12.74
N CYS A 48 4.54 6.49 -12.71
CA CYS A 48 4.67 7.66 -13.57
C CYS A 48 6.00 8.40 -13.33
N PHE A 49 6.35 8.63 -12.05
CA PHE A 49 7.63 9.22 -11.69
C PHE A 49 8.82 8.35 -12.10
N LEU A 50 8.72 7.02 -11.97
CA LEU A 50 9.77 6.12 -12.40
C LEU A 50 10.06 6.28 -13.90
N VAL A 51 9.02 6.35 -14.73
CA VAL A 51 9.16 6.63 -16.17
C VAL A 51 9.83 7.99 -16.40
N TYR A 52 9.40 9.03 -15.69
CA TYR A 52 9.98 10.37 -15.78
C TYR A 52 11.47 10.41 -15.45
N PHE A 53 11.89 9.85 -14.30
CA PHE A 53 13.30 9.86 -13.89
C PHE A 53 14.17 8.95 -14.75
N THR A 54 13.61 7.85 -15.26
CA THR A 54 14.31 6.98 -16.22
C THR A 54 14.59 7.74 -17.52
N ALA A 55 13.62 8.50 -18.03
CA ALA A 55 13.80 9.33 -19.23
C ALA A 55 14.83 10.46 -19.04
N HIS A 56 15.01 10.94 -17.80
CA HIS A 56 15.98 12.00 -17.46
C HIS A 56 17.35 11.46 -17.01
N GLY A 57 17.51 10.14 -16.82
CA GLY A 57 18.76 9.53 -16.39
C GLY A 57 19.16 9.86 -14.95
N ASP A 58 18.19 10.16 -14.06
CA ASP A 58 18.47 10.43 -12.64
C ASP A 58 18.50 9.11 -11.83
N PRO A 59 19.69 8.61 -11.44
CA PRO A 59 19.81 7.33 -10.75
C PRO A 59 19.15 7.34 -9.36
N VAL A 60 19.17 8.47 -8.65
CA VAL A 60 18.60 8.57 -7.31
C VAL A 60 17.07 8.53 -7.39
N GLY A 61 16.51 9.31 -8.32
CA GLY A 61 15.07 9.29 -8.61
C GLY A 61 14.58 7.90 -9.06
N ILE A 62 15.34 7.22 -9.92
CA ILE A 62 15.01 5.85 -10.36
C ILE A 62 14.95 4.90 -9.18
N VAL A 63 16.02 4.81 -8.36
CA VAL A 63 16.08 3.89 -7.23
C VAL A 63 14.97 4.18 -6.22
N ALA A 64 14.75 5.46 -5.89
CA ALA A 64 13.69 5.88 -4.98
C ALA A 64 12.29 5.40 -5.44
N ASN A 65 11.99 5.55 -6.74
CA ASN A 65 10.69 5.18 -7.26
C ASN A 65 10.54 3.67 -7.45
N VAL A 66 11.59 2.91 -7.79
CA VAL A 66 11.55 1.43 -7.79
C VAL A 66 11.24 0.90 -6.39
N CYS A 67 11.93 1.43 -5.38
CA CYS A 67 11.68 1.17 -3.97
C CYS A 67 10.23 1.52 -3.58
N GLY A 68 9.74 2.68 -3.99
CA GLY A 68 8.36 3.10 -3.75
C GLY A 68 7.32 2.21 -4.42
N VAL A 69 7.51 1.85 -5.70
CA VAL A 69 6.59 0.99 -6.47
C VAL A 69 6.49 -0.39 -5.83
N THR A 70 7.62 -0.96 -5.39
CA THR A 70 7.62 -2.26 -4.70
C THR A 70 6.97 -2.20 -3.32
N GLY A 71 7.25 -1.16 -2.52
CA GLY A 71 6.65 -0.97 -1.20
C GLY A 71 5.14 -0.67 -1.26
N SER A 72 4.72 0.23 -2.14
CA SER A 72 3.30 0.57 -2.33
C SER A 72 2.51 -0.56 -2.99
N GLY A 73 3.08 -1.24 -3.98
CA GLY A 73 2.46 -2.37 -4.66
C GLY A 73 2.26 -3.57 -3.74
N SER A 74 3.27 -3.93 -2.94
CA SER A 74 3.13 -4.99 -1.94
C SER A 74 2.07 -4.64 -0.90
N THR A 75 2.04 -3.40 -0.40
CA THR A 75 1.02 -2.95 0.55
C THR A 75 -0.39 -2.97 -0.05
N ALA A 76 -0.57 -2.45 -1.26
CA ALA A 76 -1.85 -2.47 -1.97
C ALA A 76 -2.33 -3.91 -2.21
N PHE A 77 -1.43 -4.81 -2.61
CA PHE A 77 -1.72 -6.22 -2.81
C PHE A 77 -2.14 -6.91 -1.50
N CYS A 78 -1.44 -6.64 -0.40
CA CYS A 78 -1.82 -7.12 0.94
C CYS A 78 -3.21 -6.66 1.34
N ILE A 79 -3.51 -5.37 1.15
CA ILE A 79 -4.84 -4.80 1.42
C ILE A 79 -5.90 -5.50 0.58
N TRP A 80 -5.64 -5.70 -0.72
CA TRP A 80 -6.56 -6.38 -1.61
C TRP A 80 -6.84 -7.83 -1.19
N LEU A 81 -5.81 -8.60 -0.81
CA LEU A 81 -5.95 -9.98 -0.34
C LEU A 81 -6.78 -10.10 0.95
N TRP A 82 -6.68 -9.13 1.87
CA TRP A 82 -7.35 -9.20 3.17
C TRP A 82 -8.67 -8.43 3.28
N ARG A 83 -9.00 -7.58 2.31
CA ARG A 83 -10.27 -6.84 2.26
C ARG A 83 -11.51 -7.74 2.26
N GLY A 84 -11.39 -8.99 1.78
CA GLY A 84 -12.49 -9.96 1.79
C GLY A 84 -12.75 -10.64 3.14
N ARG A 85 -11.97 -10.34 4.19
CA ARG A 85 -12.06 -11.01 5.51
C ARG A 85 -12.60 -10.11 6.62
N ASP A 86 -13.27 -9.01 6.28
CA ASP A 86 -13.79 -8.07 7.27
C ASP A 86 -14.91 -8.72 8.12
N PRO A 87 -14.68 -9.01 9.41
CA PRO A 87 -15.65 -9.72 10.27
C PRO A 87 -16.97 -8.95 10.42
N VAL A 88 -16.94 -7.63 10.24
CA VAL A 88 -18.14 -6.79 10.29
C VAL A 88 -19.08 -7.07 9.12
N SER A 89 -18.56 -7.34 7.92
CA SER A 89 -19.39 -7.73 6.78
C SER A 89 -20.07 -9.09 7.00
N GLU A 90 -19.39 -9.99 7.70
CA GLU A 90 -19.90 -11.29 8.12
C GLU A 90 -21.00 -11.13 9.20
N VAL A 91 -20.78 -10.26 10.20
CA VAL A 91 -21.80 -9.96 11.22
C VAL A 91 -23.04 -9.27 10.63
N LEU A 92 -22.86 -8.32 9.70
CA LEU A 92 -23.97 -7.64 9.04
C LEU A 92 -24.78 -8.59 8.14
N SER A 93 -24.11 -9.51 7.45
CA SER A 93 -24.80 -10.51 6.63
C SER A 93 -25.52 -11.57 7.47
N GLN A 94 -24.94 -12.01 8.59
CA GLN A 94 -25.61 -12.90 9.55
C GLN A 94 -26.81 -12.22 10.23
N GLY A 95 -26.65 -10.95 10.64
CA GLY A 95 -27.74 -10.16 11.21
C GLY A 95 -28.88 -9.93 10.23
N ALA A 96 -28.57 -9.67 8.95
CA ALA A 96 -29.57 -9.54 7.89
C ALA A 96 -30.32 -10.86 7.62
N GLN A 97 -29.62 -11.99 7.57
CA GLN A 97 -30.25 -13.30 7.39
C GLN A 97 -31.13 -13.70 8.59
N GLY A 98 -30.70 -13.39 9.83
CA GLY A 98 -31.49 -13.60 11.03
C GLY A 98 -32.74 -12.73 11.13
N ALA A 99 -32.71 -11.52 10.54
CA ALA A 99 -33.87 -10.65 10.45
C ALA A 99 -34.88 -11.11 9.38
N ILE A 100 -34.40 -11.61 8.23
CA ILE A 100 -35.25 -12.11 7.14
C ILE A 100 -35.95 -13.42 7.54
N GLY A 101 -35.30 -14.32 8.29
CA GLY A 101 -35.91 -15.56 8.79
C GLY A 101 -36.95 -15.37 9.91
N ARG A 102 -37.13 -14.15 10.41
CA ARG A 102 -38.13 -13.78 11.43
C ARG A 102 -39.31 -12.98 10.89
N ALA A 103 -39.34 -12.67 9.59
CA ALA A 103 -40.51 -12.05 8.98
C ALA A 103 -41.64 -13.09 8.86
N PRO A 104 -42.81 -12.85 9.47
CA PRO A 104 -43.96 -13.77 9.47
C PRO A 104 -44.67 -13.88 8.12
#